data_AF-A0A9J6GL72-F1
#
_entry.id   AF-A0A9J6GL72-F1
#
_cell.length_a   1.000
_cell.length_b   1.000
_cell.length_c   1.000
_cell.angle_alpha   90.00
_cell.angle_beta   90.00
_cell.angle_gamma   90.00
#
_symmetry.space_group_name_H-M   'P 1'
#
loop_
_entity.id
_entity.type
_entity.pdbx_description
1 polymer ?
#
loop_
_entity_poly.entity_id
_entity_poly.type
_entity_poly.pdbx_seq_one_letter_code
_entity_poly.pdbx_strand_id
1 'polypeptide(L)'
;MQDALQKAADAVQQYASVRGLQCSPEKSELIILRRKPRGKPLEQTTIQIKLQGSDIPVVPTIRILGLYIQQDGGGTLTIQRLNHTTS
;
A
#
# COMPACT_ATOMS: atom_id res chain seq x y z
N MET A 1 15.88 2.95 -7.30
CA MET A 1 14.45 2.52 -7.36
C MET A 1 13.60 3.33 -6.40
N GLN A 2 14.01 3.47 -5.13
CA GLN A 2 13.32 4.29 -4.13
C GLN A 2 13.12 5.75 -4.58
N ASP A 3 14.12 6.38 -5.20
CA ASP A 3 14.04 7.78 -5.63
C ASP A 3 12.97 8.02 -6.70
N ALA A 4 12.74 7.05 -7.59
CA ALA A 4 11.71 7.15 -8.62
C ALA A 4 10.30 7.05 -8.00
N LEU A 5 10.12 6.18 -7.00
CA LEU A 5 8.87 6.05 -6.26
C LEU A 5 8.59 7.31 -5.42
N GLN A 6 9.61 7.86 -4.77
CA GLN A 6 9.50 9.11 -4.03
C GLN A 6 9.08 10.26 -4.97
N LYS A 7 9.73 10.41 -6.12
CA LYS A 7 9.35 11.41 -7.13
C LYS A 7 7.91 11.27 -7.60
N ALA A 8 7.42 10.04 -7.76
CA ALA A 8 6.02 9.81 -8.14
C ALA A 8 5.06 10.26 -7.02
N ALA A 9 5.37 9.95 -5.75
CA ALA A 9 4.59 10.43 -4.61
C ALA A 9 4.59 11.96 -4.52
N ASP A 10 5.75 12.60 -4.71
CA ASP A 10 5.90 14.06 -4.70
C ASP A 10 5.09 14.72 -5.83
N ALA A 11 5.09 14.13 -7.03
CA ALA A 11 4.31 14.62 -8.16
C ALA A 11 2.81 14.58 -7.89
N VAL A 12 2.31 13.50 -7.29
CA VAL A 12 0.89 13.38 -6.89
C VAL A 12 0.54 14.40 -5.81
N GLN A 13 1.41 14.57 -4.80
CA GLN A 13 1.24 15.57 -3.75
C GLN A 13 1.17 16.99 -4.32
N GLN A 14 2.08 17.32 -5.24
CA GLN A 14 2.09 18.62 -5.92
C GLN A 14 0.82 18.82 -6.75
N TYR A 15 0.38 17.79 -7.48
CA TYR A 15 -0.84 17.84 -8.28
C TYR A 15 -2.10 18.07 -7.44
N ALA A 16 -2.19 17.45 -6.27
CA ALA A 16 -3.28 17.65 -5.32
C ALA A 16 -3.24 19.08 -4.74
N SER A 17 -2.06 19.54 -4.33
CA SER A 17 -1.85 20.86 -3.72
C SER A 17 -2.29 22.01 -4.63
N VAL A 18 -1.94 21.96 -5.92
CA VAL A 18 -2.37 22.95 -6.93
C VAL A 18 -3.91 23.06 -7.05
N ARG A 19 -4.65 22.05 -6.61
CA ARG A 19 -6.13 22.02 -6.64
C ARG A 19 -6.75 22.28 -5.27
N GLY A 20 -5.97 22.72 -4.28
CA GLY A 20 -6.44 22.94 -2.92
C GLY A 20 -6.72 21.65 -2.14
N LEU A 21 -6.20 20.51 -2.61
CA LEU A 21 -6.30 19.22 -1.92
C LEU A 21 -4.97 18.89 -1.24
N GLN A 22 -5.03 18.27 -0.07
CA GLN A 22 -3.86 17.82 0.67
C GLN A 22 -3.92 16.30 0.87
N CYS A 23 -2.82 15.61 0.56
CA CYS A 23 -2.69 14.20 0.92
C CYS A 23 -2.52 14.08 2.43
N SER A 24 -3.14 13.10 3.07
CA SER A 24 -3.01 12.87 4.52
C SER A 24 -2.00 11.75 4.76
N PRO A 25 -0.78 12.05 5.27
CA PRO A 25 0.22 11.02 5.54
C PRO A 25 -0.26 9.98 6.55
N GLU A 26 -0.98 10.42 7.58
CA GLU A 26 -1.54 9.58 8.66
C GLU A 26 -2.54 8.53 8.17
N LYS A 27 -3.20 8.80 7.03
CA LYS A 27 -4.18 7.90 6.39
C LYS A 27 -3.61 7.17 5.18
N SER A 28 -2.36 7.44 4.83
CA SER A 28 -1.70 6.83 3.68
C SER A 28 -1.07 5.51 4.10
N GLU A 29 -1.13 4.52 3.23
CA GLU A 29 -0.56 3.19 3.45
C GLU A 29 0.24 2.77 2.22
N LEU A 30 1.37 2.09 2.43
CA LEU A 30 2.22 1.54 1.36
C LEU A 30 2.13 0.02 1.36
N ILE A 31 1.80 -0.58 0.21
CA ILE A 31 1.84 -2.02 0.02
C ILE A 31 2.85 -2.41 -1.06
N ILE A 32 3.68 -3.41 -0.77
CA ILE A 32 4.66 -3.95 -1.72
C ILE A 32 4.13 -5.28 -2.25
N LEU A 33 3.62 -5.27 -3.48
CA LEU A 33 3.05 -6.45 -4.11
C LEU A 33 4.15 -7.34 -4.71
N ARG A 34 4.21 -8.60 -4.27
CA ARG A 34 5.16 -9.59 -4.78
C ARG A 34 4.53 -10.96 -4.81
N ARG A 35 4.78 -11.70 -5.89
CA ARG A 35 4.45 -13.12 -5.92
C ARG A 35 5.31 -13.86 -4.91
N LYS A 36 4.67 -14.52 -3.93
CA LYS A 36 5.35 -15.40 -2.99
C LYS A 36 6.08 -16.52 -3.76
N PRO A 37 7.42 -16.62 -3.67
CA PRO A 37 8.13 -17.75 -4.27
C PRO A 37 7.75 -19.03 -3.52
N ARG A 38 7.53 -20.14 -4.24
CA ARG A 38 7.27 -21.43 -3.61
C ARG A 38 8.47 -21.83 -2.74
N GLY A 39 8.22 -22.11 -1.46
CA GLY A 39 9.23 -22.63 -0.53
C GLY A 39 10.26 -21.63 -0.01
N LYS A 40 10.12 -20.32 -0.27
CA LYS A 40 11.01 -19.30 0.30
C LYS A 40 10.23 -18.29 1.15
N PRO A 41 10.79 -17.83 2.28
CA PRO A 41 10.29 -16.67 3.00
C PRO A 41 10.23 -15.45 2.05
N LEU A 42 9.24 -14.59 2.21
CA LEU A 42 9.25 -13.30 1.52
C LEU A 42 10.44 -12.50 2.06
N GLU A 43 11.39 -12.14 1.19
CA GLU A 43 12.43 -11.18 1.58
C GLU A 43 11.79 -9.82 1.87
N GLN A 44 12.11 -9.30 3.05
CA GLN A 44 11.69 -7.95 3.45
C GLN A 44 12.50 -6.95 2.64
N THR A 45 11.87 -6.27 1.70
CA THR A 45 12.48 -5.07 1.11
C THR A 45 11.99 -3.86 1.86
N THR A 46 12.95 -3.15 2.42
CA THR A 46 12.72 -1.87 3.07
C THR A 46 12.63 -0.79 2.00
N ILE A 47 11.40 -0.45 1.60
CA ILE A 47 11.13 0.76 0.81
C ILE A 47 10.50 1.77 1.76
N GLN A 48 11.14 2.94 1.88
CA GLN A 48 10.63 4.05 2.68
C GLN A 48 10.22 5.16 1.73
N ILE A 49 8.96 5.57 1.82
CA ILE A 49 8.40 6.70 1.07
C ILE A 49 7.87 7.70 2.08
N LYS A 50 8.19 8.97 1.86
CA LYS A 50 7.75 10.09 2.68
C LYS A 50 6.68 10.89 1.97
N LEU A 51 5.71 11.37 2.72
CA LEU A 51 4.69 12.31 2.27
C LEU A 51 4.68 13.49 3.23
N GLN A 52 4.91 14.71 2.73
CA GLN A 52 5.01 15.92 3.56
C GLN A 52 6.02 15.80 4.72
N GLY A 53 7.08 15.01 4.53
CA GLY A 53 8.11 14.75 5.54
C GLY A 53 7.82 13.62 6.52
N SER A 54 6.59 13.06 6.52
CA SER A 54 6.20 11.90 7.33
C SER A 54 6.37 10.59 6.57
N ASP A 55 6.87 9.55 7.23
CA ASP A 55 6.99 8.21 6.63
C ASP A 55 5.61 7.55 6.47
N ILE A 56 5.37 6.97 5.29
CA ILE A 56 4.17 6.17 5.04
C ILE A 56 4.39 4.75 5.59
N PRO A 57 3.50 4.23 6.45
CA PRO A 57 3.62 2.87 6.98
C PRO A 57 3.49 1.82 5.88
N VAL A 58 4.37 0.81 5.92
CA VAL A 58 4.27 -0.37 5.04
C VAL A 58 3.34 -1.38 5.69
N VAL A 59 2.27 -1.74 4.98
CA VAL A 59 1.24 -2.66 5.47
C VAL A 59 1.20 -3.96 4.64
N PRO A 60 0.91 -5.11 5.27
CA PRO A 60 0.81 -6.39 4.56
C PRO A 60 -0.47 -6.52 3.72
N THR A 61 -1.45 -5.65 3.96
CA THR A 61 -2.75 -5.65 3.28
C THR A 61 -3.32 -4.24 3.27
N ILE A 62 -3.86 -3.80 2.14
CA ILE A 62 -4.56 -2.52 1.99
C ILE A 62 -6.02 -2.77 1.58
N ARG A 63 -6.93 -1.87 1.96
CA ARG A 63 -8.34 -1.91 1.56
C ARG A 63 -8.66 -0.72 0.65
N ILE A 64 -9.08 -0.98 -0.58
CA ILE A 64 -9.48 0.05 -1.55
C ILE A 64 -10.91 -0.22 -1.98
N LEU A 65 -11.85 0.69 -1.66
CA LEU A 65 -13.26 0.60 -2.09
C LEU A 65 -13.92 -0.77 -1.81
N GLY A 66 -13.58 -1.41 -0.67
CA GLY A 66 -14.09 -2.73 -0.30
C GLY A 66 -13.25 -3.91 -0.78
N LEU A 67 -12.32 -3.71 -1.71
CA LEU A 67 -11.35 -4.72 -2.15
C LEU A 67 -10.18 -4.80 -1.16
N TYR A 68 -9.86 -6.01 -0.70
CA TYR A 68 -8.65 -6.27 0.08
C TYR A 68 -7.55 -6.78 -0.83
N ILE A 69 -6.42 -6.08 -0.82
CA ILE A 69 -5.24 -6.43 -1.60
C ILE A 69 -4.15 -6.86 -0.63
N GLN A 70 -3.67 -8.09 -0.76
CA GLN A 70 -2.64 -8.67 0.09
C GLN A 70 -1.27 -8.60 -0.60
N GLN A 71 -0.20 -8.42 0.18
CA GLN A 71 1.17 -8.29 -0.33
C GLN A 71 1.63 -9.48 -1.20
N ASP A 72 1.09 -10.67 -0.93
CA ASP A 72 1.42 -11.92 -1.63
C ASP A 72 0.58 -12.13 -2.91
N GLY A 73 -0.36 -11.22 -3.19
CA GLY A 73 -1.34 -11.35 -4.27
C GLY A 73 -2.40 -12.44 -4.01
N GLY A 74 -2.44 -13.00 -2.80
CA GLY A 74 -3.43 -13.98 -2.39
C GLY A 74 -4.81 -13.34 -2.13
N GLY A 75 -5.84 -14.18 -2.18
CA GLY A 75 -7.22 -13.80 -1.88
C GLY A 75 -7.75 -14.37 -0.56
N THR A 76 -6.89 -14.97 0.27
CA THR A 76 -7.29 -15.71 1.47
C THR A 76 -8.10 -14.84 2.43
N LEU A 77 -7.68 -13.59 2.66
CA LEU A 77 -8.41 -12.67 3.53
C LEU A 77 -9.78 -12.30 2.97
N THR A 78 -9.87 -12.13 1.65
CA THR A 78 -11.13 -11.85 0.95
C THR A 78 -12.11 -13.01 1.11
N ILE A 79 -11.64 -14.25 0.91
CA ILE A 79 -12.45 -15.46 1.10
C ILE A 79 -12.90 -15.63 2.56
N GLN A 80 -11.99 -15.43 3.52
CA GLN A 80 -12.33 -15.50 4.95
C GLN A 80 -13.44 -14.52 5.33
N ARG A 81 -13.41 -13.30 4.79
CA ARG A 81 -14.44 -12.30 5.07
C ARG A 81 -15.77 -12.61 4.41
N LEU A 82 -15.78 -13.14 3.17
CA LEU A 82 -16.99 -13.60 2.50
C LEU A 82 -17.74 -14.65 3.32
N ASN A 83 -17.03 -15.64 3.86
CA ASN A 83 -17.62 -16.69 4.71
C ASN A 83 -18.25 -16.13 6.00
N HIS A 84 -17.71 -15.03 6.52
CA HIS A 84 -18.21 -14.40 7.74
C HIS A 84 -19.43 -13.49 7.51
N THR A 85 -19.66 -13.04 6.27
CA THR A 85 -20.84 -12.24 5.89
C THR A 85 -22.06 -13.09 5.51
N THR A 86 -21.89 -14.37 5.26
CA THR A 86 -22.96 -15.31 4.88
C THR A 86 -23.47 -16.19 6.05
N SER A 87 -23.04 -15.90 7.28
CA SER A 87 -23.56 -16.56 8.50
C SER A 87 -24.59 -15.68 9.20
#